data_AF-R7JC93-F1
#
_entry.id   AF-R7JC93-F1
#
_cell.length_a   1.000
_cell.length_b   1.000
_cell.length_c   1.000
_cell.angle_alpha   90.00
_cell.angle_beta   90.00
_cell.angle_gamma   90.00
#
_symmetry.space_group_name_H-M   'P 1'
#
loop_
_entity.id
_entity.type
_entity.pdbx_description
1 polymer ?
#
loop_
_entity_poly.entity_id
_entity_poly.type
_entity_poly.pdbx_seq_one_letter_code
_entity_poly.pdbx_strand_id
1 'polypeptide(L)' 'MYWDTFKYPQVTKAIQNPNNLTAFAYLYYFAPYINPTSNNAITFYVKQGSERKKIIIRPTIRTGITIELK' A
#
# COMPACT_ATOMS: atom_id res chain seq x y z
N MET A 1 -8.56 -8.37 3.98
CA MET A 1 -7.71 -9.13 4.92
C MET A 1 -8.21 -8.87 6.33
N TYR A 2 -8.30 -9.92 7.14
CA TYR A 2 -8.69 -9.79 8.53
C TYR A 2 -7.43 -9.91 9.39
N TRP A 3 -7.10 -8.84 10.11
CA TRP A 3 -6.03 -8.81 11.10
C TRP A 3 -6.65 -8.48 12.46
N ASP A 4 -6.02 -8.94 13.53
CA ASP A 4 -6.36 -8.50 14.89
C ASP A 4 -6.14 -6.98 14.99
N THR A 5 -7.21 -6.24 15.32
CA THR A 5 -7.22 -4.77 15.38
C THR A 5 -6.24 -4.23 16.40
N PHE A 6 -6.02 -4.95 17.51
CA PHE A 6 -5.04 -4.58 18.52
C PHE A 6 -3.60 -4.80 18.04
N LYS A 7 -3.42 -5.52 16.93
CA LYS A 7 -2.09 -5.84 16.36
C LYS A 7 -1.74 -5.03 15.11
N TYR A 8 -2.55 -4.04 14.72
CA TYR A 8 -2.26 -3.20 13.55
C TYR A 8 -0.89 -2.49 13.60
N PRO A 9 -0.40 -2.00 14.76
CA PRO A 9 0.95 -1.44 14.84
C PRO A 9 2.04 -2.47 14.48
N GLN A 10 1.89 -3.71 14.90
CA GLN A 10 2.82 -4.81 14.63
C GLN A 10 2.79 -5.21 13.15
N VAL A 11 1.59 -5.25 12.55
CA VAL A 11 1.43 -5.48 11.11
C VAL A 11 2.11 -4.36 10.31
N THR A 12 1.85 -3.10 10.66
CA THR A 12 2.49 -1.94 10.02
C THR A 12 4.02 -2.03 10.12
N LYS A 13 4.54 -2.37 11.31
CA LYS A 13 5.98 -2.52 11.52
C LYS A 13 6.59 -3.64 10.66
N ALA A 14 5.88 -4.76 10.53
CA ALA A 14 6.32 -5.85 9.66
C ALA A 14 6.29 -5.44 8.18
N ILE A 15 5.30 -4.65 7.76
CA ILE A 15 5.23 -4.14 6.38
C ILE A 15 6.34 -3.13 6.09
N GLN A 16 6.69 -2.27 7.04
CA GLN A 16 7.77 -1.29 6.88
C GLN A 16 9.17 -1.91 6.95
N ASN A 17 9.28 -3.19 7.33
CA ASN A 17 10.57 -3.88 7.37
C ASN A 17 11.10 -4.13 5.93
N PRO A 18 12.25 -3.56 5.55
CA PRO A 18 12.80 -3.71 4.20
C PRO A 18 13.13 -5.16 3.83
N ASN A 19 13.39 -6.03 4.81
CA ASN A 19 13.70 -7.45 4.58
C ASN A 19 12.48 -8.25 4.08
N ASN A 20 11.27 -7.72 4.26
CA ASN A 20 10.04 -8.37 3.82
C ASN A 20 9.64 -8.00 2.38
N LEU A 21 10.45 -7.20 1.68
CA LEU A 21 10.28 -6.85 0.25
C LEU A 21 8.86 -6.37 -0.09
N THR A 22 8.33 -5.48 0.74
CA THR A 22 6.93 -5.02 0.70
C THR A 22 6.68 -3.88 -0.28
N ALA A 23 7.48 -3.80 -1.36
CA ALA A 23 7.38 -2.72 -2.34
C ALA A 23 5.97 -2.53 -2.91
N PHE A 24 5.17 -3.60 -3.00
CA PHE A 24 3.79 -3.56 -3.51
C PHE A 24 2.72 -3.28 -2.45
N ALA A 25 3.08 -3.06 -1.19
CA ALA A 25 2.12 -2.73 -0.13
C ALA A 25 1.32 -1.46 -0.45
N TYR A 26 1.82 -0.59 -1.34
CA TYR A 26 1.12 0.60 -1.83
C TYR A 26 -0.27 0.31 -2.42
N LEU A 27 -0.51 -0.91 -2.93
CA LEU A 27 -1.84 -1.32 -3.43
C LEU A 27 -2.91 -1.27 -2.34
N TYR A 28 -2.51 -1.37 -1.07
CA TYR A 28 -3.37 -1.39 0.10
C TYR A 28 -3.09 -0.25 1.09
N TYR A 29 -2.45 0.85 0.67
CA TYR A 29 -2.16 2.01 1.53
C TYR A 29 -3.40 2.76 2.04
N PHE A 30 -4.59 2.45 1.51
CA PHE A 30 -5.85 2.91 2.08
C PHE A 30 -6.22 2.17 3.38
N ALA A 31 -5.57 1.04 3.68
CA ALA A 31 -5.87 0.23 4.85
C ALA A 31 -5.02 0.64 6.07
N PRO A 32 -5.62 0.81 7.27
CA PRO A 32 -4.94 1.36 8.44
C PRO A 32 -3.84 0.45 9.02
N TYR A 33 -3.92 -0.86 8.79
CA TYR A 33 -2.91 -1.82 9.19
C TYR A 33 -1.68 -1.87 8.26
N ILE A 34 -1.74 -1.20 7.11
CA ILE A 34 -0.63 -1.03 6.16
C ILE A 34 -0.04 0.37 6.30
N ASN A 35 -0.90 1.39 6.30
CA ASN A 35 -0.50 2.79 6.43
C ASN A 35 -1.35 3.48 7.52
N PRO A 36 -0.76 3.79 8.69
CA PRO A 36 -1.50 4.38 9.80
C PRO A 36 -1.82 5.86 9.63
N THR A 37 -1.17 6.56 8.68
CA THR A 37 -1.29 8.02 8.53
C THR A 37 -2.53 8.47 7.74
N SER A 38 -3.34 7.52 7.24
CA SER A 38 -4.51 7.76 6.38
C SER A 38 -4.25 8.61 5.13
N ASN A 39 -2.97 8.88 4.81
CA ASN A 39 -2.56 9.61 3.62
C ASN A 39 -2.24 8.61 2.51
N ASN A 40 -3.18 8.44 1.57
CA ASN A 40 -3.02 7.53 0.44
C ASN A 40 -2.17 8.13 -0.71
N ALA A 41 -1.36 9.16 -0.46
CA ALA A 41 -0.42 9.67 -1.45
C ALA A 41 0.82 8.77 -1.52
N ILE A 42 1.08 8.21 -2.70
CA ILE A 42 2.21 7.31 -2.95
C ILE A 42 3.28 8.08 -3.71
N THR A 43 4.54 7.95 -3.29
CA THR A 43 5.68 8.51 -4.01
C THR A 43 6.36 7.42 -4.83
N PHE A 44 6.47 7.61 -6.13
CA PHE A 44 7.27 6.80 -7.03
C PHE A 44 8.56 7.53 -7.40
N TYR A 45 9.68 6.86 -7.19
CA TYR A 45 10.96 7.28 -7.73
C TYR A 45 11.21 6.48 -9.01
N VAL A 46 11.19 7.15 -10.15
CA VAL A 46 11.34 6.53 -11.47
C VAL A 46 12.60 7.04 -12.14
N LYS A 47 13.23 6.19 -12.95
CA LYS A 47 14.39 6.54 -13.76
C LYS A 47 14.06 6.38 -15.24
N GLN A 48 14.26 7.44 -16.02
CA GLN A 48 14.07 7.45 -17.47
C GLN A 48 15.40 7.79 -18.13
N GLY A 49 16.08 6.81 -18.70
CA GLY A 49 17.46 7.00 -19.19
C GLY A 49 18.41 7.35 -18.04
N SER A 50 19.08 8.50 -18.13
CA SER A 50 19.92 9.04 -17.05
C SER A 50 19.15 9.87 -16.01
N GLU A 51 17.92 10.30 -16.32
CA GLU A 51 17.13 11.21 -15.50
C GLU A 51 16.40 10.46 -14.38
N ARG A 52 16.39 11.00 -13.16
CA ARG A 52 15.61 10.50 -12.02
C ARG A 52 14.48 11.47 -11.70
N LYS A 53 13.24 10.97 -11.62
CA LYS A 53 12.05 11.76 -11.32
C LYS A 53 11.35 11.24 -10.07
N LYS A 54 10.78 12.17 -9.29
CA LYS A 54 9.87 11.89 -8.19
C LYS A 54 8.46 12.22 -8.63
N ILE A 55 7.57 11.24 -8.60
CA ILE A 55 6.16 11.39 -8.98
C ILE A 55 5.32 11.07 -7.74
N ILE A 56 4.36 11.93 -7.40
CA ILE A 56 3.42 11.69 -6.31
C ILE A 56 2.05 11.39 -6.93
N ILE A 57 1.51 10.21 -6.63
CA ILE A 57 0.22 9.74 -7.16
C ILE A 57 -0.71 9.53 -5.98
N ARG A 58 -1.94 10.07 -6.07
CA ARG A 58 -3.05 9.73 -5.19
C ARG A 58 -3.98 8.79 -5.95
N PRO A 59 -3.93 7.47 -5.73
CA PRO A 59 -4.72 6.53 -6.51
C PRO A 59 -6.20 6.59 -6.09
N THR A 60 -7.08 6.34 -7.06
CA THR A 60 -8.49 6.05 -6.81
C THR A 60 -8.62 4.63 -6.27
N ILE A 61 -9.39 4.45 -5.18
CA ILE A 61 -9.70 3.12 -4.64
C ILE A 61 -10.75 2.46 -5.55
N ARG A 62 -10.41 1.31 -6.12
CA ARG A 62 -11.33 0.51 -6.93
C ARG A 62 -11.84 -0.67 -6.12
N THR A 63 -13.15 -0.89 -6.14
CA THR A 63 -13.81 -2.04 -5.50
C THR A 63 -14.65 -2.78 -6.54
N GLY A 64 -14.81 -4.08 -6.36
CA GLY A 64 -15.63 -4.92 -7.25
C GLY A 64 -16.03 -6.18 -6.50
N ILE A 65 -17.32 -6.52 -6.58
CA ILE A 65 -17.87 -7.75 -6.01
C ILE A 65 -18.52 -8.49 -7.19
N THR A 66 -18.09 -9.72 -7.44
CA THR A 66 -18.67 -10.60 -8.45
C THR A 66 -19.33 -11.76 -7.74
N ILE A 67 -20.62 -11.96 -7.99
CA ILE A 67 -21.39 -13.09 -7.46
C ILE A 67 -21.74 -13.95 -8.66
N GLU A 68 -21.18 -15.16 -8.71
CA GLU A 68 -21.43 -16.15 -9.75
C GLU A 68 -22.25 -17.29 -9.14
N LEU A 69 -23.38 -17.61 -9.78
CA LEU A 69 -24.16 -18.79 -9.45
C LEU A 69 -23.54 -19.96 -10.21
N LYS A 70 -22.98 -20.92 -9.48
CA LYS A 70 -22.44 -22.15 -10.03
C LYS A 70 -23.54 -23.09 -10.53
#